data_AF-A0A939XMU7-F1
#
_entry.id   AF-A0A939XMU7-F1
#
_cell.length_a   1.000
_cell.length_b   1.000
_cell.length_c   1.000
_cell.angle_alpha   90.00
_cell.angle_beta   90.00
_cell.angle_gamma   90.00
#
_symmetry.space_group_name_H-M   'P 1'
#
loop_
_entity.id
_entity.type
_entity.pdbx_description
1 polymer ?
#
loop_
_entity_poly.entity_id
_entity_poly.type
_entity_poly.pdbx_seq_one_letter_code
_entity_poly.pdbx_strand_id
1 'polypeptide(L)'
;MDIKAIETFIPDADGRIRQYIADTLGDDFKVKMTRKQPACHHSVKYNVDFNQTSIAEAGSAALIWKEPVKGLYRMSGASLRICSKDTLMVKAGAAEKLRNDLLNSTFRLPVVIIFGGDPLYGEMHSIDVPDQIDAYWACGFIREGNVQVIDCFTQDLLIPVDCAVTTEGYFQRNELKDTDDGEMLFHASCFTQPL
;
A
#
# COMPACT_ATOMS: atom_id res chain seq x y z
N MET A 1 -9.94 0.64 -22.63
CA MET A 1 -9.90 1.75 -21.67
C MET A 1 -9.24 2.93 -22.37
N ASP A 2 -9.99 4.01 -22.59
CA ASP A 2 -9.51 5.18 -23.35
C ASP A 2 -8.59 6.02 -22.45
N ILE A 3 -7.29 6.04 -22.75
CA ILE A 3 -6.25 6.77 -22.00
C ILE A 3 -6.61 8.26 -21.86
N LYS A 4 -7.41 8.79 -22.79
CA LYS A 4 -7.94 10.16 -22.77
C LYS A 4 -8.80 10.49 -21.55
N ALA A 5 -9.47 9.51 -20.94
CA ALA A 5 -10.27 9.76 -19.75
C ALA A 5 -9.38 10.21 -18.57
N ILE A 6 -8.17 9.66 -18.44
CA ILE A 6 -7.19 10.02 -17.39
C ILE A 6 -6.60 11.41 -17.66
N GLU A 7 -6.32 11.77 -18.91
CA GLU A 7 -5.85 13.11 -19.29
C GLU A 7 -6.89 14.22 -19.02
N THR A 8 -8.18 13.87 -18.94
CA THR A 8 -9.25 14.82 -18.58
C THR A 8 -9.30 15.10 -17.06
N PHE A 9 -8.50 14.39 -16.25
CA PHE A 9 -8.35 14.59 -14.80
C PHE A 9 -7.14 15.45 -14.41
N ILE A 10 -6.51 16.15 -15.35
CA ILE A 10 -5.42 17.10 -15.06
C ILE A 10 -6.01 18.33 -14.31
N PRO A 11 -5.47 18.70 -13.13
CA PRO A 11 -6.07 19.73 -12.28
C PRO A 11 -5.93 21.14 -12.86
N ASP A 12 -6.99 21.94 -12.71
CA ASP A 12 -6.85 23.39 -12.62
C ASP A 12 -6.14 23.74 -11.30
N ALA A 13 -5.40 24.86 -11.27
CA ALA A 13 -4.50 25.30 -10.19
C ALA A 13 -5.10 25.32 -8.75
N ASP A 14 -6.42 25.21 -8.62
CA ASP A 14 -7.16 25.31 -7.36
C ASP A 14 -7.55 23.95 -6.73
N GLY A 15 -7.13 22.80 -7.29
CA GLY A 15 -7.30 21.48 -6.65
C GLY A 15 -8.73 20.91 -6.69
N ARG A 16 -9.54 21.28 -7.69
CA ARG A 16 -10.97 20.90 -7.83
C ARG A 16 -11.26 19.44 -8.24
N ILE A 17 -10.23 18.60 -8.41
CA ILE A 17 -10.39 17.19 -8.85
C ILE A 17 -11.35 16.39 -7.95
N ARG A 18 -11.27 16.56 -6.62
CA ARG A 18 -12.14 15.82 -5.68
C ARG A 18 -13.63 16.12 -5.89
N GLN A 19 -13.96 17.38 -6.18
CA GLN A 19 -15.35 17.79 -6.42
C GLN A 19 -15.85 17.23 -7.77
N TYR A 20 -15.03 17.31 -8.82
CA TYR A 20 -15.39 16.76 -10.14
C TYR A 20 -15.57 15.23 -10.12
N ILE A 21 -14.70 14.48 -9.42
CA ILE A 21 -14.86 13.03 -9.21
C ILE A 21 -16.16 12.75 -8.46
N ALA A 22 -16.43 13.48 -7.37
CA ALA A 22 -17.64 13.28 -6.57
C ALA A 22 -18.91 13.57 -7.37
N ASP A 23 -18.90 14.63 -8.19
CA ASP A 23 -20.05 15.08 -8.96
C ASP A 23 -20.32 14.20 -10.21
N THR A 24 -19.27 13.61 -10.80
CA THR A 24 -19.37 12.83 -12.05
C THR A 24 -19.49 11.32 -11.81
N LEU A 25 -18.78 10.78 -10.81
CA LEU A 25 -18.66 9.34 -10.56
C LEU A 25 -19.34 8.88 -9.27
N GLY A 26 -19.83 9.81 -8.43
CA GLY A 26 -20.62 9.48 -7.25
C GLY A 26 -19.92 8.53 -6.26
N ASP A 27 -20.52 7.37 -6.02
CA ASP A 27 -19.99 6.32 -5.12
C ASP A 27 -19.14 5.25 -5.85
N ASP A 28 -19.01 5.36 -7.18
CA ASP A 28 -18.25 4.39 -7.96
C ASP A 28 -16.76 4.46 -7.59
N PHE A 29 -16.15 3.26 -7.52
CA PHE A 29 -14.73 3.05 -7.19
C PHE A 29 -14.30 3.46 -5.77
N LYS A 30 -15.23 3.87 -4.90
CA LYS A 30 -14.94 4.02 -3.46
C LYS A 30 -14.58 2.67 -2.84
N VAL A 31 -13.61 2.68 -1.92
CA VAL A 31 -13.29 1.53 -1.06
C VAL A 31 -14.55 1.02 -0.35
N LYS A 32 -14.73 -0.31 -0.35
CA LYS A 32 -15.85 -0.98 0.30
C LYS A 32 -15.32 -1.81 1.47
N MET A 33 -15.68 -1.42 2.69
CA MET A 33 -15.36 -2.19 3.88
C MET A 33 -16.07 -3.55 3.84
N THR A 34 -15.33 -4.62 4.10
CA THR A 34 -15.93 -5.94 4.35
C THR A 34 -16.16 -6.15 5.83
N ARG A 35 -17.20 -6.93 6.16
CA ARG A 35 -17.40 -7.49 7.51
C ARG A 35 -17.05 -8.97 7.60
N LYS A 36 -16.82 -9.62 6.45
CA LYS A 36 -16.44 -11.02 6.38
C LYS A 36 -14.93 -11.13 6.57
N GLN A 37 -14.50 -12.00 7.47
CA GLN A 37 -13.08 -12.28 7.68
C GLN A 37 -12.46 -12.84 6.37
N PRO A 38 -11.45 -12.17 5.80
CA PRO A 38 -10.76 -12.65 4.60
C PRO A 38 -9.71 -13.71 4.94
N ALA A 39 -9.24 -14.42 3.90
CA ALA A 39 -8.25 -15.48 4.04
C ALA A 39 -6.94 -15.00 4.67
N CYS A 40 -6.49 -13.79 4.33
CA CYS A 40 -5.31 -13.18 4.94
C CYS A 40 -5.44 -12.99 6.45
N HIS A 41 -6.66 -12.91 7.01
CA HIS A 41 -6.88 -12.68 8.43
C HIS A 41 -7.15 -13.96 9.23
N HIS A 42 -6.95 -15.16 8.68
CA HIS A 42 -7.25 -16.39 9.39
C HIS A 42 -6.25 -16.73 10.50
N SER A 43 -4.95 -16.56 10.23
CA SER A 43 -3.87 -16.76 11.22
C SER A 43 -3.11 -15.46 11.41
N VAL A 44 -2.90 -15.07 12.67
CA VAL A 44 -2.23 -13.82 13.05
C VAL A 44 -1.09 -14.13 14.01
N LYS A 45 0.12 -13.62 13.72
CA LYS A 45 1.32 -13.76 14.55
C LYS A 45 1.87 -12.37 14.92
N TYR A 46 1.81 -12.02 16.19
CA TYR A 46 2.35 -10.74 16.72
C TYR A 46 3.83 -10.79 17.09
N ASN A 47 4.34 -11.96 17.51
CA ASN A 47 5.78 -12.16 17.68
C ASN A 47 6.33 -12.72 16.37
N VAL A 48 6.62 -11.81 15.43
CA VAL A 48 7.05 -12.17 14.08
C VAL A 48 8.40 -12.87 14.12
N ASP A 49 8.48 -14.02 13.46
CA ASP A 49 9.73 -14.69 13.09
C ASP A 49 9.62 -15.15 11.64
N PHE A 50 10.15 -14.34 10.71
CA PHE A 50 10.14 -14.60 9.28
C PHE A 50 10.82 -15.90 8.87
N ASN A 51 11.70 -16.45 9.72
CA ASN A 51 12.30 -17.78 9.47
C ASN A 51 11.29 -18.92 9.71
N GLN A 52 10.14 -18.62 10.32
CA GLN A 52 9.05 -19.53 10.63
C GLN A 52 7.74 -19.11 9.93
N THR A 53 7.83 -18.32 8.87
CA THR A 53 6.68 -17.94 8.04
C THR A 53 6.87 -18.39 6.59
N SER A 54 5.78 -18.38 5.83
CA SER A 54 5.77 -18.66 4.39
C SER A 54 6.22 -17.45 3.54
N ILE A 55 6.81 -16.41 4.13
CA ILE A 55 7.13 -15.17 3.40
C ILE A 55 8.14 -15.39 2.27
N ALA A 56 9.01 -16.39 2.39
CA ALA A 56 9.97 -16.76 1.34
C ALA A 56 9.30 -17.40 0.11
N GLU A 57 8.11 -17.99 0.28
CA GLU A 57 7.30 -18.57 -0.79
C GLU A 57 6.31 -17.55 -1.36
N ALA A 58 6.13 -16.43 -0.68
CA ALA A 58 5.21 -15.39 -1.09
C ALA A 58 5.79 -14.67 -2.33
N GLY A 59 5.01 -14.63 -3.42
CA GLY A 59 5.41 -14.09 -4.72
C GLY A 59 5.61 -12.58 -4.71
N SER A 60 5.18 -11.90 -5.78
CA SER A 60 5.30 -10.43 -5.88
C SER A 60 4.59 -9.73 -4.71
N ALA A 61 5.32 -8.83 -4.04
CA ALA A 61 4.82 -8.06 -2.90
C ALA A 61 4.40 -6.66 -3.33
N ALA A 62 3.36 -6.13 -2.70
CA ALA A 62 3.00 -4.71 -2.78
C ALA A 62 3.07 -4.06 -1.40
N LEU A 63 3.58 -2.84 -1.33
CA LEU A 63 3.54 -1.97 -0.18
C LEU A 63 2.33 -1.06 -0.28
N ILE A 64 1.68 -0.81 0.86
CA ILE A 64 0.57 0.12 1.00
C ILE A 64 0.85 1.02 2.21
N TRP A 65 0.72 2.32 2.02
CA TRP A 65 0.85 3.30 3.09
C TRP A 65 -0.05 4.51 2.83
N LYS A 66 -0.28 5.34 3.87
CA LYS A 66 -0.91 6.65 3.72
C LYS A 66 0.17 7.73 3.62
N GLU A 67 0.10 8.56 2.60
CA GLU A 67 0.87 9.81 2.53
C GLU A 67 0.53 10.68 3.76
N PRO A 68 1.53 11.15 4.55
CA PRO A 68 1.27 11.75 5.86
C PRO A 68 0.58 13.11 5.83
N VAL A 69 0.66 13.86 4.72
CA VAL A 69 0.09 15.22 4.64
C VAL A 69 -1.37 15.17 4.20
N LYS A 70 -1.67 14.49 3.08
CA LYS A 70 -3.04 14.41 2.54
C LYS A 70 -3.85 13.22 3.03
N GLY A 71 -3.21 12.23 3.66
CA GLY A 71 -3.85 10.99 4.12
C GLY A 71 -4.30 10.06 2.98
N LEU A 72 -3.75 10.25 1.78
CA LEU A 72 -4.09 9.45 0.59
C LEU A 72 -3.30 8.15 0.58
N TYR A 73 -3.93 7.05 0.18
CA TYR A 73 -3.21 5.80 -0.02
C TYR A 73 -2.26 5.86 -1.20
N ARG A 74 -1.13 5.19 -1.02
CA ARG A 74 -0.10 4.94 -2.02
C ARG A 74 0.18 3.44 -2.06
N MET A 75 0.54 2.97 -3.25
CA MET A 75 0.87 1.57 -3.47
C MET A 75 2.07 1.45 -4.39
N SER A 76 2.92 0.47 -4.14
CA SER A 76 4.06 0.17 -5.01
C SER A 76 4.52 -1.27 -4.81
N GLY A 77 4.95 -1.92 -5.87
CA GLY A 77 5.63 -3.19 -5.79
C GLY A 77 6.94 -3.06 -5.00
N ALA A 78 7.38 -4.15 -4.36
CA ALA A 78 8.69 -4.19 -3.76
C ALA A 78 9.35 -5.56 -3.85
N SER A 79 10.68 -5.54 -3.82
CA SER A 79 11.48 -6.69 -3.46
C SER A 79 11.84 -6.65 -1.98
N LEU A 80 11.90 -7.84 -1.38
CA LEU A 80 12.08 -8.02 0.05
C LEU A 80 13.25 -8.95 0.32
N ARG A 81 14.01 -8.66 1.37
CA ARG A 81 15.04 -9.56 1.88
C ARG A 81 14.94 -9.64 3.39
N ILE A 82 14.86 -10.85 3.93
CA ILE A 82 14.85 -11.07 5.39
C ILE A 82 16.20 -10.60 5.97
N CYS A 83 16.14 -9.75 6.99
CA CYS A 83 17.32 -9.23 7.70
C CYS A 83 17.44 -9.82 9.11
N SER A 84 16.32 -9.93 9.82
CA SER A 84 16.20 -10.56 11.13
C SER A 84 14.88 -11.33 11.22
N LYS A 85 14.58 -11.87 12.40
CA LYS A 85 13.27 -12.49 12.69
C LYS A 85 12.08 -11.56 12.37
N ASP A 86 12.24 -10.25 12.53
CA ASP A 86 11.16 -9.25 12.52
C ASP A 86 11.46 -8.05 11.63
N THR A 87 12.54 -8.09 10.84
CA THR A 87 12.87 -7.01 9.91
C THR A 87 13.11 -7.52 8.49
N LEU A 88 12.64 -6.71 7.54
CA LEU A 88 12.85 -6.91 6.10
C LEU A 88 13.61 -5.71 5.55
N MET A 89 14.61 -5.95 4.71
CA MET A 89 15.06 -4.94 3.78
C MET A 89 14.06 -4.85 2.64
N VAL A 90 13.60 -3.65 2.34
CA VAL A 90 12.58 -3.39 1.33
C VAL A 90 13.12 -2.44 0.29
N LYS A 91 13.01 -2.83 -0.98
CA LYS A 91 13.26 -1.95 -2.12
C LYS A 91 11.96 -1.75 -2.89
N ALA A 92 11.36 -0.58 -2.71
CA ALA A 92 10.09 -0.22 -3.35
C ALA A 92 10.32 0.33 -4.77
N GLY A 93 9.38 0.09 -5.69
CA GLY A 93 9.39 0.72 -7.01
C GLY A 93 9.25 2.25 -6.91
N ALA A 94 8.47 2.74 -5.94
CA ALA A 94 8.30 4.16 -5.61
C ALA A 94 9.22 4.62 -4.48
N ALA A 95 10.49 4.18 -4.46
CA ALA A 95 11.42 4.43 -3.34
C ALA A 95 11.54 5.93 -2.97
N GLU A 96 11.65 6.82 -3.95
CA GLU A 96 11.76 8.26 -3.71
C GLU A 96 10.49 8.83 -3.05
N LYS A 97 9.31 8.45 -3.54
CA LYS A 97 8.03 8.87 -2.96
C LYS A 97 7.87 8.37 -1.54
N LEU A 98 8.16 7.09 -1.30
CA LEU A 98 8.11 6.47 0.03
C LEU A 98 9.08 7.13 1.00
N ARG A 99 10.31 7.44 0.55
CA ARG A 99 11.31 8.18 1.34
C ARG A 99 10.80 9.57 1.69
N ASN A 100 10.27 10.31 0.72
CA ASN A 100 9.71 11.65 0.95
C ASN A 100 8.53 11.62 1.92
N ASP A 101 7.64 10.63 1.82
CA ASP A 101 6.54 10.45 2.76
C ASP A 101 7.05 10.10 4.17
N LEU A 102 8.07 9.25 4.30
CA LEU A 102 8.70 9.01 5.61
C LEU A 102 9.35 10.28 6.17
N LEU A 103 10.00 11.08 5.32
CA LEU A 103 10.55 12.39 5.67
C LEU A 103 9.49 13.45 5.97
N ASN A 104 8.21 13.22 5.68
CA ASN A 104 7.10 14.09 6.07
C ASN A 104 6.29 13.52 7.25
N SER A 105 6.54 12.27 7.66
CA SER A 105 5.94 11.67 8.87
C SER A 105 6.54 12.23 10.16
N THR A 106 6.00 11.94 11.35
CA THR A 106 6.60 12.45 12.60
C THR A 106 7.90 11.71 12.98
N PHE A 107 7.85 10.37 13.02
CA PHE A 107 8.99 9.53 13.40
C PHE A 107 8.99 8.17 12.69
N ARG A 108 7.79 7.63 12.47
CA ARG A 108 7.55 6.38 11.76
C ARG A 108 6.51 6.60 10.67
N LEU A 109 6.68 5.87 9.57
CA LEU A 109 5.65 5.71 8.55
C LEU A 109 5.03 4.32 8.69
N PRO A 110 3.76 4.19 9.11
CA PRO A 110 3.05 2.93 9.10
C PRO A 110 2.90 2.42 7.67
N VAL A 111 3.24 1.15 7.44
CA VAL A 111 3.19 0.49 6.14
C VAL A 111 2.67 -0.93 6.33
N VAL A 112 1.95 -1.43 5.35
CA VAL A 112 1.61 -2.85 5.24
C VAL A 112 2.15 -3.38 3.93
N ILE A 113 2.79 -4.54 4.01
CA ILE A 113 3.25 -5.32 2.86
C ILE A 113 2.24 -6.43 2.65
N ILE A 114 1.73 -6.56 1.43
CA ILE A 114 0.77 -7.60 1.05
C ILE A 114 1.38 -8.50 -0.03
N PHE A 115 0.95 -9.75 -0.06
CA PHE A 115 1.29 -10.71 -1.10
C PHE A 115 0.01 -11.33 -1.67
N GLY A 116 -0.04 -11.46 -2.99
CA GLY A 116 -1.26 -11.84 -3.71
C GLY A 116 -2.25 -10.68 -3.83
N GLY A 117 -3.47 -10.99 -4.27
CA GLY A 117 -4.48 -9.99 -4.64
C GLY A 117 -4.33 -9.53 -6.08
N ASP A 118 -4.94 -8.38 -6.39
CA ASP A 118 -4.88 -7.75 -7.70
C ASP A 118 -3.43 -7.32 -8.03
N PRO A 119 -2.83 -7.75 -9.16
CA PRO A 119 -1.48 -7.34 -9.54
C PRO A 119 -1.35 -5.82 -9.70
N LEU A 120 -2.46 -5.11 -9.94
CA LEU A 120 -2.48 -3.66 -10.05
C LEU A 120 -1.90 -2.96 -8.81
N TYR A 121 -2.04 -3.54 -7.62
CA TYR A 121 -1.51 -2.96 -6.38
C TYR A 121 0.01 -2.75 -6.43
N GLY A 122 0.74 -3.68 -7.05
CA GLY A 122 2.19 -3.56 -7.24
C GLY A 122 2.54 -2.54 -8.33
N GLU A 123 1.71 -2.43 -9.36
CA GLU A 123 2.00 -1.62 -10.55
C GLU A 123 1.57 -0.15 -10.43
N MET A 124 0.82 0.23 -9.38
CA MET A 124 0.31 1.60 -9.21
C MET A 124 1.38 2.70 -9.28
N HIS A 125 2.62 2.40 -8.91
CA HIS A 125 3.73 3.36 -9.00
C HIS A 125 4.24 3.62 -10.42
N SER A 126 3.99 2.68 -11.33
CA SER A 126 4.39 2.74 -12.75
C SER A 126 3.33 3.42 -13.62
N ILE A 127 2.15 3.69 -13.05
CA ILE A 127 1.01 4.29 -13.75
C ILE A 127 1.01 5.79 -13.44
N ASP A 128 0.82 6.60 -14.49
CA ASP A 128 0.68 8.05 -14.37
C ASP A 128 -0.66 8.41 -13.72
N VAL A 129 -0.68 8.38 -12.39
CA VAL A 129 -1.81 8.79 -11.56
C VAL A 129 -1.51 10.13 -10.90
N PRO A 130 -2.38 11.14 -11.05
CA PRO A 130 -2.23 12.41 -10.35
C PRO A 130 -2.05 12.23 -8.83
N ASP A 131 -1.10 12.96 -8.27
CA ASP A 131 -0.74 12.93 -6.84
C ASP A 131 -1.91 13.23 -5.88
N GLN A 132 -3.01 13.82 -6.38
CA GLN A 132 -4.22 14.15 -5.63
C GLN A 132 -5.21 12.98 -5.54
N ILE A 133 -4.97 11.89 -6.28
CA ILE A 133 -5.85 10.72 -6.35
C ILE A 133 -5.38 9.66 -5.33
N ASP A 134 -6.35 8.98 -4.73
CA ASP A 134 -6.12 7.87 -3.81
C ASP A 134 -5.84 6.58 -4.59
N ALA A 135 -4.80 5.82 -4.21
CA ALA A 135 -4.41 4.62 -4.93
C ALA A 135 -5.52 3.54 -4.96
N TYR A 136 -6.33 3.40 -3.91
CA TYR A 136 -7.45 2.46 -3.93
C TYR A 136 -8.54 2.88 -4.91
N TRP A 137 -8.82 4.18 -4.97
CA TRP A 137 -9.79 4.72 -5.92
C TRP A 137 -9.29 4.50 -7.35
N ALA A 138 -8.02 4.81 -7.62
CA ALA A 138 -7.41 4.60 -8.93
C ALA A 138 -7.43 3.11 -9.33
N CYS A 139 -7.12 2.21 -8.40
CA CYS A 139 -7.25 0.77 -8.62
C CYS A 139 -8.68 0.40 -9.01
N GLY A 140 -9.66 0.91 -8.27
CA GLY A 140 -11.07 0.66 -8.53
C GLY A 140 -11.50 1.15 -9.91
N PHE A 141 -11.07 2.35 -10.28
CA PHE A 141 -11.36 2.96 -11.58
C PHE A 141 -10.75 2.16 -12.73
N ILE A 142 -9.46 1.81 -12.65
CA ILE A 142 -8.74 1.09 -13.70
C ILE A 142 -9.32 -0.31 -13.93
N ARG A 143 -9.71 -1.01 -12.86
CA ARG A 143 -10.28 -2.36 -12.95
C ARG A 143 -11.79 -2.40 -13.11
N GLU A 144 -12.43 -1.23 -13.23
CA GLU A 144 -13.88 -1.05 -13.32
C GLU A 144 -14.65 -1.74 -12.16
N GLY A 145 -14.10 -1.72 -10.95
CA GLY A 145 -14.72 -2.35 -9.78
C GLY A 145 -14.08 -1.99 -8.44
N ASN A 146 -14.91 -1.68 -7.43
CA ASN A 146 -14.45 -1.20 -6.13
C ASN A 146 -13.46 -2.16 -5.45
N VAL A 147 -12.49 -1.59 -4.74
CA VAL A 147 -11.60 -2.36 -3.86
C VAL A 147 -12.31 -2.68 -2.55
N GLN A 148 -12.45 -3.98 -2.28
CA GLN A 148 -12.93 -4.45 -0.98
C GLN A 148 -11.76 -4.49 -0.01
N VAL A 149 -11.94 -3.91 1.16
CA VAL A 149 -10.88 -3.72 2.15
C VAL A 149 -11.30 -4.10 3.55
N ILE A 150 -10.32 -4.37 4.41
CA ILE A 150 -10.48 -4.59 5.85
C ILE A 150 -9.40 -3.85 6.62
N ASP A 151 -9.66 -3.56 7.90
CA ASP A 151 -8.70 -2.92 8.81
C ASP A 151 -7.51 -3.82 9.12
N CYS A 152 -6.30 -3.25 9.09
CA CYS A 152 -5.12 -3.84 9.70
C CYS A 152 -5.31 -4.08 11.22
N PHE A 153 -4.55 -5.01 11.79
CA PHE A 153 -4.63 -5.38 13.21
C PHE A 153 -3.87 -4.42 14.15
N THR A 154 -2.77 -3.82 13.68
CA THR A 154 -1.81 -3.10 14.53
C THR A 154 -1.69 -1.61 14.20
N GLN A 155 -2.35 -1.15 13.14
CA GLN A 155 -2.25 0.21 12.61
C GLN A 155 -3.54 0.64 11.90
N ASP A 156 -3.78 1.94 11.80
CA ASP A 156 -4.92 2.52 11.05
C ASP A 156 -4.62 2.56 9.54
N LEU A 157 -4.48 1.38 8.95
CA LEU A 157 -4.42 1.18 7.50
C LEU A 157 -5.46 0.15 7.08
N LEU A 158 -5.87 0.25 5.82
CA LEU A 158 -6.74 -0.71 5.17
C LEU A 158 -5.90 -1.58 4.23
N ILE A 159 -6.22 -2.86 4.15
CA ILE A 159 -5.67 -3.80 3.17
C ILE A 159 -6.75 -4.35 2.24
N PRO A 160 -6.41 -4.74 1.00
CA PRO A 160 -7.32 -5.48 0.13
C PRO A 160 -7.68 -6.85 0.71
N VAL A 161 -8.95 -7.26 0.59
CA VAL A 161 -9.42 -8.56 1.13
C VAL A 161 -9.02 -9.77 0.27
N ASP A 162 -8.56 -9.52 -0.95
CA ASP A 162 -8.13 -10.52 -1.92
C ASP A 162 -6.62 -10.84 -1.82
N CYS A 163 -5.88 -10.16 -0.93
CA CYS A 163 -4.52 -10.57 -0.60
C CYS A 163 -4.50 -11.88 0.21
N ALA A 164 -3.42 -12.64 0.08
CA ALA A 164 -3.25 -13.93 0.74
C ALA A 164 -2.49 -13.80 2.07
N VAL A 165 -1.37 -13.07 2.06
CA VAL A 165 -0.46 -12.92 3.20
C VAL A 165 -0.21 -11.44 3.41
N THR A 166 -0.11 -10.99 4.66
CA THR A 166 0.32 -9.61 4.96
C THR A 166 1.37 -9.57 6.06
N THR A 167 2.19 -8.52 6.05
CA THR A 167 2.94 -8.11 7.22
C THR A 167 2.76 -6.62 7.47
N GLU A 168 2.32 -6.30 8.67
CA GLU A 168 2.11 -4.94 9.14
C GLU A 168 3.32 -4.46 9.92
N GLY A 169 3.66 -3.19 9.80
CA GLY A 169 4.86 -2.65 10.41
C GLY A 169 5.08 -1.19 10.05
N TYR A 170 6.34 -0.77 10.12
CA TYR A 170 6.70 0.62 9.84
C TYR A 170 8.14 0.76 9.34
N PHE A 171 8.39 1.89 8.69
CA PHE A 171 9.75 2.42 8.49
C PHE A 171 10.06 3.49 9.53
N GLN A 172 11.31 3.57 9.99
CA GLN A 172 11.74 4.57 10.97
C GLN A 172 12.61 5.65 10.32
N ARG A 173 12.26 6.93 10.54
CA ARG A 173 12.92 8.05 9.85
C ARG A 173 14.43 8.13 10.12
N ASN A 174 14.86 7.84 11.35
CA ASN A 174 16.27 7.91 11.74
C ASN A 174 17.12 6.72 11.25
N GLU A 175 16.51 5.75 10.56
CA GLU A 175 17.21 4.61 9.94
C GLU A 175 17.35 4.79 8.43
N LEU A 176 16.82 5.88 7.88
CA LEU A 176 17.08 6.27 6.50
C LEU A 176 18.58 6.43 6.30
N LYS A 177 19.12 5.67 5.35
CA LYS A 177 20.48 5.83 4.88
C LYS A 177 20.49 6.71 3.64
N ASP A 178 21.56 7.44 3.44
CA ASP A 178 21.85 8.12 2.18
C ASP A 178 22.60 7.14 1.28
N THR A 179 21.89 6.09 0.85
CA THR A 179 22.42 5.08 -0.08
C THR A 179 21.70 5.19 -1.42
N ASP A 180 22.43 4.95 -2.51
CA ASP A 180 21.92 5.03 -3.89
C ASP A 180 20.96 3.88 -4.25
N ASP A 181 20.82 2.86 -3.40
CA ASP A 181 20.06 1.64 -3.66
C ASP A 181 18.57 1.74 -3.34
N GLY A 182 18.14 2.77 -2.60
CA GLY A 182 16.76 3.02 -2.23
C GLY A 182 16.18 1.97 -1.26
N GLU A 183 17.05 1.24 -0.56
CA GLU A 183 16.63 0.22 0.40
C GLU A 183 16.24 0.84 1.76
N MET A 184 15.15 0.34 2.35
CA MET A 184 14.63 0.80 3.63
C MET A 184 14.36 -0.39 4.56
N LEU A 185 14.71 -0.24 5.85
CA LEU A 185 14.50 -1.30 6.84
C LEU A 185 13.07 -1.23 7.40
N PHE A 186 12.26 -2.23 7.07
CA PHE A 186 10.91 -2.41 7.58
C PHE A 186 10.94 -3.21 8.88
N HIS A 187 10.24 -2.72 9.91
CA HIS A 187 10.05 -3.39 11.19
C HIS A 187 8.64 -3.96 11.28
N ALA A 188 8.53 -5.28 11.37
CA ALA A 188 7.26 -5.98 11.40
C ALA A 188 6.68 -6.03 12.82
N SER A 189 5.42 -5.64 12.93
CA SER A 189 4.60 -5.73 14.15
C SER A 189 3.67 -6.94 14.12
N CYS A 190 3.27 -7.38 12.94
CA CYS A 190 2.35 -8.49 12.76
C CYS A 190 2.60 -9.17 11.41
N PHE A 191 2.34 -10.48 11.36
CA PHE A 191 2.31 -11.27 10.14
C PHE A 191 1.03 -12.09 10.11
N THR A 192 0.36 -12.09 8.95
CA THR A 192 -0.91 -12.80 8.75
C THR A 192 -0.85 -13.66 7.50
N GLN A 193 -1.52 -14.81 7.53
CA GLN A 193 -1.53 -15.78 6.44
C GLN A 193 -2.82 -16.62 6.47
N PRO A 194 -3.13 -17.33 5.37
CA PRO A 194 -4.18 -18.34 5.36
C PRO A 194 -3.82 -19.51 6.29
N LEU A 195 -4.81 -20.36 6.60
CA LEU A 195 -4.61 -21.60 7.36
C LEU A 195 -3.90 -22.66 6.52
#